data_AF-A0A5C9CJ07-F1
#
_entry.id   AF-A0A5C9CJ07-F1
#
_cell.length_a   1.000
_cell.length_b   1.000
_cell.length_c   1.000
_cell.angle_alpha   90.00
_cell.angle_beta   90.00
_cell.angle_gamma   90.00
#
_symmetry.space_group_name_H-M   'P 1'
#
loop_
_entity.id
_entity.type
_entity.pdbx_description
1 polymer ?
#
loop_
_entity_poly.entity_id
_entity_poly.type
_entity_poly.pdbx_seq_one_letter_code
_entity_poly.pdbx_strand_id
1 'polypeptide(L)'
;MDFSAKHEEFERLKRKVELLERELGDIAAEESWQPTSYYWAYHVTSGFLLGVMGAAAALLFNVVLAPIAGKHPLELIRVFLTFPLGADALSLADAANNVPTVRDGMILTFGCCLYLATGMLIGMPFHVALTRLVPNGTARNRLLIATGLSLAIWLIGFYGILSWLQPRLFGGDWITSGKYLPWWVAAATHLAFGWTMALLAPMAKFLPYPAPVETEDELRSPAEDGPIQPGG
;
A
#
# COMPACT_ATOMS: atom_id res chain seq x y z
N MET A 1 -29.31 62.77 4.88
CA MET A 1 -29.65 61.40 5.31
C MET A 1 -30.09 61.46 6.74
N ASP A 2 -31.28 60.93 7.01
CA ASP A 2 -31.88 60.85 8.34
C ASP A 2 -31.09 59.87 9.23
N PHE A 3 -31.07 60.13 10.54
CA PHE A 3 -30.39 59.29 11.54
C PHE A 3 -30.97 57.88 11.57
N SER A 4 -32.29 57.75 11.38
CA SER A 4 -32.99 56.48 11.28
C SER A 4 -32.44 55.60 10.14
N ALA A 5 -32.25 56.19 8.95
CA ALA A 5 -31.73 55.48 7.79
C ALA A 5 -30.30 54.94 7.99
N LYS A 6 -29.44 55.69 8.71
CA LYS A 6 -28.10 55.23 9.05
C LYS A 6 -28.11 54.07 10.04
N HIS A 7 -29.03 54.09 11.00
CA HIS A 7 -29.16 53.03 12.00
C HIS A 7 -29.65 51.72 11.35
N GLU A 8 -30.62 51.82 10.45
CA GLU A 8 -31.12 50.65 9.70
C GLU A 8 -30.05 50.05 8.79
N GLU A 9 -29.25 50.89 8.11
CA GLU A 9 -28.13 50.43 7.29
C GLU A 9 -27.04 49.75 8.12
N PHE A 10 -26.75 50.26 9.33
CA PHE A 10 -25.82 49.64 10.26
C PHE A 10 -26.27 48.24 10.68
N GLU A 11 -27.54 48.08 11.08
CA GLU A 11 -28.10 46.78 11.46
C GLU A 11 -28.15 45.79 10.28
N ARG A 12 -28.35 46.29 9.05
CA ARG A 12 -28.23 45.48 7.84
C ARG A 12 -26.80 44.99 7.62
N LEU A 13 -25.80 45.86 7.76
CA LEU A 13 -24.40 45.50 7.59
C LEU A 13 -23.92 44.53 8.67
N LYS A 14 -24.32 44.74 9.92
CA LYS A 14 -24.01 43.82 11.03
C LYS A 14 -24.52 42.41 10.76
N ARG A 15 -25.77 42.27 10.30
CA ARG A 15 -26.33 40.98 9.89
C ARG A 15 -25.57 40.31 8.74
N LYS A 16 -25.11 41.10 7.77
CA LYS A 16 -24.27 40.58 6.67
C LYS A 16 -22.91 40.09 7.15
N VAL A 17 -22.28 40.79 8.08
CA VAL A 17 -21.00 40.37 8.67
C VAL A 17 -21.19 39.06 9.46
N GLU A 18 -22.22 38.97 10.30
CA GLU A 18 -22.52 37.74 11.06
C GLU A 18 -22.79 36.54 10.14
N LEU A 19 -23.47 36.76 9.00
CA LEU A 19 -23.68 35.72 7.99
C LEU A 19 -22.36 35.26 7.35
N LEU A 20 -21.53 36.20 6.90
CA LEU A 20 -20.24 35.90 6.26
C LEU A 20 -19.26 35.24 7.23
N GLU A 21 -19.23 35.65 8.49
CA GLU A 21 -18.40 34.99 9.52
C GLU A 21 -18.84 33.54 9.74
N ARG A 22 -20.14 33.27 9.68
CA ARG A 22 -20.68 31.90 9.78
C ARG A 22 -20.32 31.06 8.57
N GLU A 23 -20.50 31.59 7.36
CA GLU A 23 -20.11 30.92 6.11
C GLU A 23 -18.60 30.63 6.07
N LEU A 24 -17.76 31.57 6.50
CA LEU A 24 -16.31 31.36 6.63
C LEU A 24 -15.98 30.30 7.69
N GLY A 25 -16.74 30.26 8.79
CA GLY A 25 -16.61 29.22 9.81
C GLY A 25 -16.95 27.82 9.26
N ASP A 26 -18.00 27.72 8.44
CA ASP A 26 -18.42 26.48 7.81
C ASP A 26 -17.42 26.02 6.72
N ILE A 27 -16.90 26.94 5.90
CA ILE A 27 -15.82 26.65 4.94
C ILE A 27 -14.54 26.22 5.65
N ALA A 28 -14.14 26.90 6.73
CA ALA A 28 -12.96 26.53 7.50
C ALA A 28 -13.13 25.16 8.19
N ALA A 29 -14.34 24.83 8.64
CA ALA A 29 -14.69 23.51 9.15
C ALA A 29 -14.62 22.44 8.04
N GLU A 30 -15.05 22.76 6.82
CA GLU A 30 -14.89 21.89 5.66
C GLU A 30 -13.42 21.72 5.24
N GLU A 31 -12.62 22.77 5.22
CA GLU A 31 -11.18 22.66 4.95
C GLU A 31 -10.46 21.81 6.01
N SER A 32 -10.95 21.82 7.25
CA SER A 32 -10.35 21.08 8.37
C SER A 32 -10.47 19.56 8.26
N TRP A 33 -11.46 19.01 7.54
CA TRP A 33 -11.58 17.55 7.38
C TRP A 33 -10.63 17.00 6.33
N GLN A 34 -10.22 17.83 5.35
CA GLN A 34 -9.25 17.41 4.36
C GLN A 34 -7.86 17.33 5.01
N PRO A 35 -7.17 16.17 4.96
CA PRO A 35 -5.83 16.07 5.52
C PRO A 35 -4.89 17.00 4.75
N THR A 36 -4.55 18.13 5.36
CA THR A 36 -3.60 19.12 4.82
C THR A 36 -2.15 18.62 4.82
N SER A 37 -1.91 17.46 5.46
CA SER A 37 -0.60 16.84 5.62
C SER A 37 -0.58 15.39 5.14
N TYR A 38 0.59 14.76 5.21
CA TYR A 38 0.82 13.39 4.76
C TYR A 38 -0.21 12.40 5.34
N TYR A 39 -1.11 11.88 4.50
CA TYR A 39 -2.18 10.99 4.92
C TYR A 39 -1.69 9.55 5.11
N TRP A 40 -1.24 9.24 6.32
CA TRP A 40 -0.64 7.95 6.68
C TRP A 40 -1.53 6.75 6.37
N ALA A 41 -2.81 6.79 6.73
CA ALA A 41 -3.72 5.67 6.52
C ALA A 41 -3.85 5.30 5.04
N TYR A 42 -3.92 6.32 4.16
CA TYR A 42 -3.93 6.11 2.71
C TYR A 42 -2.64 5.40 2.26
N HIS A 43 -1.47 5.94 2.60
CA HIS A 43 -0.20 5.35 2.17
C HIS A 43 0.05 3.94 2.73
N VAL A 44 -0.37 3.66 3.96
CA VAL A 44 -0.28 2.32 4.55
C VAL A 44 -1.18 1.35 3.78
N THR A 45 -2.43 1.74 3.49
CA THR A 45 -3.39 0.90 2.76
C THR A 45 -2.96 0.69 1.30
N SER A 46 -2.48 1.74 0.63
CA SER A 46 -1.89 1.62 -0.70
C SER A 46 -0.66 0.72 -0.70
N GLY A 47 0.21 0.84 0.31
CA GLY A 47 1.37 -0.03 0.48
C GLY A 47 0.98 -1.49 0.68
N PHE A 48 -0.08 -1.76 1.43
CA PHE A 48 -0.65 -3.10 1.60
C PHE A 48 -1.08 -3.71 0.27
N LEU A 49 -1.91 -2.98 -0.50
CA LEU A 49 -2.41 -3.45 -1.80
C LEU A 49 -1.29 -3.62 -2.83
N LEU A 50 -0.39 -2.64 -2.94
CA LEU A 50 0.78 -2.73 -3.81
C LEU A 50 1.71 -3.87 -3.38
N GLY A 51 1.79 -4.16 -2.07
CA GLY A 51 2.54 -5.27 -1.50
C GLY A 51 2.11 -6.62 -2.07
N VAL A 52 0.80 -6.82 -2.32
CA VAL A 52 0.30 -8.02 -3.01
C VAL A 52 0.91 -8.16 -4.40
N MET A 53 0.90 -7.07 -5.18
CA MET A 53 1.42 -7.06 -6.55
C MET A 53 2.94 -7.28 -6.57
N GLY A 54 3.66 -6.64 -5.64
CA GLY A 54 5.09 -6.85 -5.45
C GLY A 54 5.42 -8.30 -5.09
N ALA A 55 4.62 -8.91 -4.21
CA ALA A 55 4.79 -10.30 -3.80
C ALA A 55 4.53 -11.28 -4.95
N ALA A 56 3.47 -11.06 -5.72
CA ALA A 56 3.15 -11.86 -6.89
C ALA A 56 4.28 -11.80 -7.93
N ALA A 57 4.81 -10.60 -8.21
CA ALA A 57 5.97 -10.43 -9.10
C ALA A 57 7.21 -11.15 -8.56
N ALA A 58 7.52 -11.01 -7.27
CA ALA A 58 8.65 -11.70 -6.64
C ALA A 58 8.49 -13.23 -6.65
N LEU A 59 7.26 -13.74 -6.52
CA LEU A 59 6.96 -15.17 -6.64
C LEU A 59 7.22 -15.67 -8.07
N LEU A 60 6.82 -14.92 -9.10
CA LEU A 60 7.14 -15.24 -10.50
C LEU A 60 8.65 -15.25 -10.73
N PHE A 61 9.38 -14.30 -10.14
CA PHE A 61 10.84 -14.30 -10.17
C PHE A 61 11.41 -15.55 -9.49
N ASN A 62 10.89 -16.01 -8.35
CA ASN A 62 11.32 -17.28 -7.76
C ASN A 62 11.12 -18.47 -8.72
N VAL A 63 10.00 -18.52 -9.44
CA VAL A 63 9.72 -19.60 -10.41
C VAL A 63 10.73 -19.58 -11.57
N VAL A 64 11.15 -18.41 -12.03
CA VAL A 64 12.13 -18.26 -13.11
C VAL A 64 13.58 -18.45 -12.63
N LEU A 65 13.91 -17.97 -11.43
CA LEU A 65 15.27 -18.03 -10.88
C LEU A 65 15.62 -19.41 -10.31
N ALA A 66 14.64 -20.18 -9.84
CA ALA A 66 14.90 -21.51 -9.28
C ALA A 66 15.59 -22.46 -10.30
N PRO A 67 15.11 -22.60 -11.56
CA PRO A 67 15.82 -23.39 -12.57
C PRO A 67 17.24 -22.90 -12.87
N ILE A 68 17.47 -21.58 -12.84
CA ILE A 68 18.80 -20.98 -13.05
C ILE A 68 19.75 -21.38 -11.92
N ALA A 69 19.23 -21.52 -10.70
CA ALA A 69 19.96 -22.01 -9.53
C ALA A 69 20.06 -23.54 -9.45
N GLY A 70 19.55 -24.28 -10.45
CA GLY A 70 19.50 -25.75 -10.43
C GLY A 70 18.51 -26.34 -9.42
N LYS A 71 17.50 -25.55 -9.02
CA LYS A 71 16.49 -25.91 -8.02
C LYS A 71 15.10 -26.02 -8.63
N HIS A 72 14.24 -26.85 -8.05
CA HIS A 72 12.84 -26.90 -8.46
C HIS A 72 12.05 -25.75 -7.80
N PRO A 73 11.16 -25.01 -8.50
CA PRO A 73 10.39 -23.90 -7.92
C PRO A 73 9.62 -24.26 -6.64
N LEU A 74 9.06 -25.48 -6.59
CA LEU A 74 8.36 -25.97 -5.39
C LEU A 74 9.29 -26.16 -4.18
N GLU A 75 10.59 -26.41 -4.39
CA GLU A 75 11.58 -26.51 -3.31
C GLU A 75 11.72 -25.17 -2.59
N LEU A 76 11.77 -24.06 -3.33
CA LEU A 76 11.82 -22.72 -2.75
C LEU A 76 10.58 -22.41 -1.91
N ILE A 77 9.39 -22.73 -2.43
CA ILE A 77 8.12 -22.49 -1.71
C ILE A 77 8.09 -23.32 -0.41
N ARG A 78 8.55 -24.57 -0.45
CA ARG A 78 8.65 -25.44 0.74
C ARG A 78 9.64 -24.90 1.76
N VAL A 79 10.77 -24.34 1.32
CA VAL A 79 11.73 -23.67 2.21
C VAL A 79 11.06 -22.50 2.95
N PHE A 80 10.21 -21.71 2.29
CA PHE A 80 9.44 -20.67 2.99
C PHE A 80 8.43 -21.23 4.01
N LEU A 81 7.82 -22.39 3.71
CA LEU A 81 6.90 -23.06 4.63
C LEU A 81 7.58 -23.67 5.87
N THR A 82 8.91 -23.77 5.89
CA THR A 82 9.64 -24.17 7.11
C THR A 82 9.48 -23.15 8.24
N PHE A 83 9.06 -21.92 7.95
CA PHE A 83 8.79 -20.94 9.00
C PHE A 83 7.55 -21.32 9.84
N PRO A 84 6.34 -21.55 9.28
CA PRO A 84 5.21 -22.00 10.10
C PRO A 84 5.25 -23.49 10.49
N LEU A 85 5.87 -24.36 9.68
CA LEU A 85 5.75 -25.83 9.81
C LEU A 85 7.07 -26.54 10.19
N GLY A 86 8.19 -25.83 10.30
CA GLY A 86 9.48 -26.42 10.64
C GLY A 86 9.99 -27.43 9.61
N ALA A 87 10.69 -28.46 10.09
CA ALA A 87 11.29 -29.51 9.24
C ALA A 87 10.26 -30.32 8.45
N ASP A 88 9.02 -30.42 8.96
CA ASP A 88 7.94 -31.15 8.31
C ASP A 88 7.57 -30.55 6.94
N ALA A 89 7.83 -29.26 6.72
CA ALA A 89 7.66 -28.65 5.40
C ALA A 89 8.55 -29.28 4.31
N LEU A 90 9.72 -29.80 4.71
CA LEU A 90 10.65 -30.46 3.79
C LEU A 90 10.26 -31.91 3.54
N SER A 91 9.68 -32.61 4.53
CA SER A 91 9.21 -33.99 4.36
C SER A 91 7.98 -34.10 3.47
N LEU A 92 7.20 -33.01 3.34
CA LEU A 92 6.15 -32.87 2.32
C LEU A 92 6.69 -32.95 0.87
N ALA A 93 8.00 -32.90 0.66
CA ALA A 93 8.65 -33.11 -0.63
C ALA A 93 8.86 -34.59 -0.99
N ASP A 94 8.89 -35.48 0.00
CA ASP A 94 9.13 -36.91 -0.17
C ASP A 94 7.86 -37.62 -0.65
N ALA A 95 7.36 -37.20 -1.81
CA ALA A 95 6.32 -37.91 -2.55
C ALA A 95 6.74 -39.36 -2.93
N ALA A 96 8.01 -39.72 -2.74
CA ALA A 96 8.52 -41.09 -2.87
C ALA A 96 8.12 -42.01 -1.69
N ASN A 97 7.72 -41.47 -0.54
CA ASN A 97 7.50 -42.26 0.68
C ASN A 97 6.04 -42.69 0.94
N ASN A 98 5.15 -42.63 -0.05
CA ASN A 98 3.78 -43.19 0.04
C ASN A 98 2.98 -42.77 1.30
N VAL A 99 3.17 -41.54 1.80
CA VAL A 99 2.32 -40.98 2.87
C VAL A 99 1.23 -40.11 2.24
N PRO A 100 -0.05 -40.51 2.30
CA PRO A 100 -1.14 -39.82 1.62
C PRO A 100 -1.78 -38.79 2.55
N THR A 101 -1.29 -37.55 2.64
CA THR A 101 -2.04 -36.53 3.41
C THR A 101 -2.07 -35.12 2.83
N VAL A 102 -1.10 -34.68 2.04
CA VAL A 102 -1.12 -33.30 1.50
C VAL A 102 -0.81 -33.30 0.00
N ARG A 103 -1.84 -33.07 -0.83
CA ARG A 103 -1.66 -32.85 -2.27
C ARG A 103 -0.75 -31.65 -2.49
N ASP A 104 0.20 -31.74 -3.43
CA ASP A 104 1.12 -30.65 -3.81
C ASP A 104 0.41 -29.29 -4.04
N GLY A 105 -0.83 -29.34 -4.54
CA GLY A 105 -1.66 -28.13 -4.70
C GLY A 105 -1.96 -27.39 -3.40
N MET A 106 -2.11 -28.06 -2.26
CA MET A 106 -2.35 -27.39 -0.97
C MET A 106 -1.08 -26.72 -0.44
N ILE A 107 0.09 -27.36 -0.62
CA ILE A 107 1.40 -26.77 -0.27
C ILE A 107 1.61 -25.48 -1.07
N LEU A 108 1.33 -25.53 -2.37
CA LEU A 108 1.43 -24.35 -3.23
C LEU A 108 0.47 -23.24 -2.79
N THR A 109 -0.77 -23.57 -2.46
CA THR A 109 -1.76 -22.59 -1.98
C THR A 109 -1.31 -21.95 -0.67
N PHE A 110 -0.90 -22.73 0.33
CA PHE A 110 -0.43 -22.19 1.61
C PHE A 110 0.83 -21.35 1.44
N GLY A 111 1.79 -21.82 0.64
CA GLY A 111 3.01 -21.09 0.33
C GLY A 111 2.71 -19.76 -0.37
N CYS A 112 1.83 -19.77 -1.37
CA CYS A 112 1.40 -18.57 -2.08
C CYS A 112 0.69 -17.58 -1.15
N CYS A 113 -0.29 -18.04 -0.37
CA CYS A 113 -1.01 -17.19 0.59
C CYS A 113 -0.06 -16.56 1.62
N LEU A 114 0.87 -17.35 2.18
CA LEU A 114 1.87 -16.84 3.11
C LEU A 114 2.76 -15.79 2.44
N TYR A 115 3.23 -16.06 1.21
CA TYR A 115 4.09 -15.15 0.47
C TYR A 115 3.39 -13.80 0.18
N LEU A 116 2.13 -13.85 -0.28
CA LEU A 116 1.32 -12.66 -0.50
C LEU A 116 1.06 -11.91 0.81
N ALA A 117 0.76 -12.62 1.90
CA ALA A 117 0.56 -12.03 3.23
C ALA A 117 1.80 -11.30 3.75
N THR A 118 2.97 -11.92 3.63
CA THR A 118 4.24 -11.26 3.99
C THR A 118 4.49 -10.03 3.13
N GLY A 119 4.24 -10.11 1.83
CA GLY A 119 4.41 -8.96 0.94
C GLY A 119 3.45 -7.81 1.21
N MET A 120 2.21 -8.10 1.63
CA MET A 120 1.26 -7.09 2.12
C MET A 120 1.81 -6.34 3.34
N LEU A 121 2.29 -7.08 4.34
CA LEU A 121 2.82 -6.51 5.58
C LEU A 121 4.10 -5.70 5.35
N ILE A 122 5.01 -6.18 4.50
CA ILE A 122 6.24 -5.47 4.14
C ILE A 122 5.95 -4.29 3.20
N GLY A 123 4.92 -4.41 2.36
CA GLY A 123 4.51 -3.36 1.43
C GLY A 123 4.09 -2.07 2.13
N MET A 124 3.45 -2.17 3.31
CA MET A 124 3.06 -1.02 4.12
C MET A 124 4.25 -0.09 4.46
N PRO A 125 5.29 -0.51 5.23
CA PRO A 125 6.41 0.35 5.56
C PRO A 125 7.27 0.68 4.34
N PHE A 126 7.38 -0.23 3.36
CA PHE A 126 8.14 0.03 2.13
C PHE A 126 7.55 1.21 1.36
N HIS A 127 6.23 1.20 1.13
CA HIS A 127 5.57 2.25 0.37
C HIS A 127 5.65 3.60 1.10
N VAL A 128 5.41 3.60 2.42
CA VAL A 128 5.59 4.80 3.25
C VAL A 128 7.02 5.34 3.14
N ALA A 129 8.04 4.49 3.27
CA ALA A 129 9.42 4.93 3.17
C ALA A 129 9.71 5.51 1.77
N LEU A 130 9.24 4.86 0.71
CA LEU A 130 9.45 5.29 -0.66
C LEU A 130 8.81 6.67 -0.94
N THR A 131 7.55 6.88 -0.53
CA THR A 131 6.85 8.15 -0.75
C THR A 131 7.41 9.28 0.11
N ARG A 132 7.96 8.96 1.29
CA ARG A 132 8.65 9.94 2.16
C ARG A 132 10.01 10.35 1.62
N LEU A 133 10.80 9.40 1.10
CA LEU A 133 12.14 9.68 0.59
C LEU A 133 12.11 10.31 -0.82
N VAL A 134 11.10 9.98 -1.63
CA VAL A 134 11.03 10.39 -3.04
C VAL A 134 9.61 10.81 -3.46
N PRO A 135 9.02 11.85 -2.83
CA PRO A 135 7.64 12.26 -3.13
C PRO A 135 7.46 12.65 -4.61
N ASN A 136 8.39 13.45 -5.14
CA ASN A 136 8.33 14.00 -6.50
C ASN A 136 9.50 13.57 -7.40
N GLY A 137 10.23 12.52 -7.05
CA GLY A 137 11.38 12.08 -7.85
C GLY A 137 11.00 11.40 -9.16
N THR A 138 11.94 11.41 -10.10
CA THR A 138 11.85 10.68 -11.37
C THR A 138 11.77 9.17 -11.15
N ALA A 139 11.32 8.42 -12.17
CA ALA A 139 11.27 6.95 -12.12
C ALA A 139 12.64 6.34 -11.76
N ARG A 140 13.73 6.92 -12.26
CA ARG A 140 15.10 6.50 -11.95
C ARG A 140 15.41 6.65 -10.45
N ASN A 141 15.11 7.81 -9.86
CA ASN A 141 15.37 8.03 -8.43
C ASN A 141 14.55 7.08 -7.56
N ARG A 142 13.29 6.81 -7.93
CA ARG A 142 12.45 5.84 -7.23
C ARG A 142 13.02 4.42 -7.31
N LEU A 143 13.49 3.98 -8.47
CA LEU A 143 14.13 2.68 -8.62
C LEU A 143 15.42 2.55 -7.80
N LEU A 144 16.25 3.60 -7.75
CA LEU A 144 17.46 3.61 -6.93
C LEU A 144 17.15 3.48 -5.44
N ILE A 145 16.21 4.28 -4.93
CA ILE A 145 15.79 4.20 -3.53
C ILE A 145 15.11 2.86 -3.23
N ALA A 146 14.26 2.37 -4.12
CA ALA A 146 13.63 1.07 -3.99
C ALA A 146 14.65 -0.07 -3.95
N THR A 147 15.71 0.00 -4.76
CA THR A 147 16.83 -0.94 -4.70
C THR A 147 17.47 -0.95 -3.31
N GLY A 148 17.78 0.23 -2.77
CA GLY A 148 18.33 0.37 -1.42
C GLY A 148 17.40 -0.18 -0.34
N LEU A 149 16.12 0.18 -0.38
CA LEU A 149 15.10 -0.31 0.57
C LEU A 149 14.91 -1.82 0.49
N SER A 150 14.86 -2.39 -0.72
CA SER A 150 14.74 -3.84 -0.93
C SER A 150 15.92 -4.61 -0.37
N LEU A 151 17.14 -4.15 -0.65
CA LEU A 151 18.34 -4.78 -0.11
C LEU A 151 18.42 -4.64 1.40
N ALA A 152 17.97 -3.51 1.96
CA ALA A 152 17.88 -3.33 3.41
C ALA A 152 16.88 -4.31 4.03
N ILE A 153 15.68 -4.46 3.46
CA ILE A 153 14.69 -5.44 3.94
C ILE A 153 15.22 -6.86 3.83
N TRP A 154 15.85 -7.20 2.71
CA TRP A 154 16.50 -8.49 2.54
C TRP A 154 17.53 -8.72 3.64
N LEU A 155 18.47 -7.78 3.84
CA LEU A 155 19.54 -7.91 4.84
C LEU A 155 18.98 -8.06 6.26
N ILE A 156 18.03 -7.21 6.64
CA ILE A 156 17.39 -7.22 7.96
C ILE A 156 16.57 -8.51 8.14
N GLY A 157 15.78 -8.90 7.14
CA GLY A 157 14.96 -10.10 7.20
C GLY A 157 15.82 -11.37 7.30
N PHE A 158 16.79 -11.54 6.42
CA PHE A 158 17.62 -12.75 6.35
C PHE A 158 18.59 -12.85 7.53
N TYR A 159 19.39 -11.81 7.76
CA TYR A 159 20.49 -11.87 8.73
C TYR A 159 20.10 -11.27 10.08
N GLY A 160 19.15 -10.35 10.12
CA GLY A 160 18.70 -9.71 11.35
C GLY A 160 17.54 -10.41 12.05
N ILE A 161 16.70 -11.15 11.33
CA ILE A 161 15.52 -11.83 11.89
C ILE A 161 15.67 -13.35 11.75
N LEU A 162 15.71 -13.86 10.51
CA LEU A 162 15.62 -15.31 10.27
C LEU A 162 16.83 -16.09 10.77
N SER A 163 18.03 -15.51 10.74
CA SER A 163 19.28 -16.15 11.17
C SER A 163 19.26 -16.73 12.59
N TRP A 164 18.48 -16.16 13.50
CA TRP A 164 18.37 -16.62 14.89
C TRP A 164 16.93 -16.97 15.29
N LEU A 165 15.93 -16.30 14.70
CA LEU A 165 14.53 -16.52 15.07
C LEU A 165 14.04 -17.88 14.58
N GLN A 166 14.36 -18.25 13.34
CA GLN A 166 13.94 -19.53 12.78
C GLN A 166 14.54 -20.71 13.56
N PRO A 167 15.88 -20.78 13.81
CA PRO A 167 16.45 -21.84 14.63
C PRO A 167 15.84 -21.94 16.02
N ARG A 168 15.49 -20.80 16.64
CA ARG A 168 14.96 -20.75 18.00
C ARG A 168 13.51 -21.23 18.09
N LEU A 169 12.68 -20.93 17.09
CA LEU A 169 11.25 -21.26 17.10
C LEU A 169 10.96 -22.64 16.49
N PHE A 170 11.66 -23.00 15.41
CA PHE A 170 11.33 -24.15 14.57
C PHE A 170 12.51 -25.10 14.34
N GLY A 171 13.69 -24.77 14.87
CA GLY A 171 14.93 -25.46 14.56
C GLY A 171 15.47 -25.09 13.18
N GLY A 172 16.63 -25.67 12.85
CA GLY A 172 17.26 -25.57 11.52
C GLY A 172 17.63 -24.16 11.05
N ASP A 173 18.31 -24.10 9.91
CA ASP A 173 18.73 -22.87 9.24
C ASP A 173 18.30 -22.86 7.76
N TRP A 174 17.16 -23.50 7.45
CA TRP A 174 16.80 -23.84 6.08
C TRP A 174 16.65 -22.65 5.15
N ILE A 175 16.09 -21.52 5.62
CA ILE A 175 15.92 -20.33 4.78
C ILE A 175 17.26 -19.62 4.55
N THR A 176 18.11 -19.54 5.57
CA THR A 176 19.40 -18.84 5.51
C THR A 176 20.53 -19.69 4.94
N SER A 177 20.34 -21.01 4.87
CA SER A 177 21.31 -21.95 4.34
C SER A 177 21.34 -21.90 2.81
N GLY A 178 22.51 -21.53 2.28
CA GLY A 178 22.77 -21.49 0.83
C GLY A 178 22.59 -22.83 0.11
N LYS A 179 22.46 -23.94 0.86
CA LYS A 179 22.13 -25.27 0.33
C LYS A 179 20.72 -25.31 -0.27
N TYR A 180 19.76 -24.61 0.35
CA TYR A 180 18.36 -24.66 -0.03
C TYR A 180 17.95 -23.42 -0.84
N LEU A 181 18.38 -22.25 -0.39
CA LEU A 181 18.10 -20.97 -1.05
C LEU A 181 19.40 -20.18 -1.20
N PRO A 182 19.97 -20.10 -2.41
CA PRO A 182 21.14 -19.26 -2.63
C PRO A 182 20.82 -17.79 -2.29
N TRP A 183 21.71 -17.15 -1.54
CA TRP A 183 21.51 -15.78 -1.04
C TRP A 183 21.20 -14.78 -2.15
N TRP A 184 21.78 -14.97 -3.35
CA TRP A 184 21.57 -14.08 -4.49
C TRP A 184 20.16 -14.22 -5.08
N VAL A 185 19.55 -15.41 -5.03
CA VAL A 185 18.15 -15.63 -5.45
C VAL A 185 17.22 -14.88 -4.51
N ALA A 186 17.49 -14.99 -3.19
CA ALA A 186 16.75 -14.25 -2.18
C ALA A 186 16.89 -12.72 -2.38
N ALA A 187 18.11 -12.23 -2.62
CA ALA A 187 18.32 -10.80 -2.89
C ALA A 187 17.58 -10.35 -4.16
N ALA A 188 17.66 -11.12 -5.24
CA ALA A 188 17.01 -10.81 -6.52
C ALA A 188 15.47 -10.74 -6.40
N THR A 189 14.86 -11.60 -5.58
CA THR A 189 13.40 -11.58 -5.38
C THR A 189 12.94 -10.40 -4.54
N HIS A 190 13.76 -9.95 -3.58
CA HIS A 190 13.50 -8.70 -2.87
C HIS A 190 13.66 -7.48 -3.78
N LEU A 191 14.62 -7.50 -4.71
CA LEU A 191 14.76 -6.46 -5.73
C LEU A 191 13.53 -6.42 -6.65
N ALA A 192 13.07 -7.58 -7.15
CA ALA A 192 11.87 -7.68 -7.95
C ALA A 192 10.63 -7.12 -7.21
N PHE A 193 10.49 -7.43 -5.93
CA PHE A 193 9.45 -6.85 -5.06
C PHE A 193 9.52 -5.32 -5.05
N GLY A 194 10.67 -4.74 -4.70
CA GLY A 194 10.78 -3.29 -4.54
C GLY A 194 10.70 -2.52 -5.85
N TRP A 195 11.24 -3.07 -6.94
CA TRP A 195 11.08 -2.47 -8.27
C TRP A 195 9.61 -2.47 -8.70
N THR A 196 8.88 -3.55 -8.45
CA THR A 196 7.43 -3.60 -8.71
C THR A 196 6.69 -2.54 -7.89
N MET A 197 6.98 -2.43 -6.60
CA MET A 197 6.43 -1.37 -5.73
C MET A 197 6.74 0.03 -6.27
N ALA A 198 7.97 0.26 -6.74
CA ALA A 198 8.41 1.57 -7.25
C ALA A 198 7.76 1.94 -8.59
N LEU A 199 7.60 0.97 -9.49
CA LEU A 199 6.95 1.16 -10.79
C LEU A 199 5.45 1.41 -10.64
N LEU A 200 4.80 0.78 -9.66
CA LEU A 200 3.37 0.95 -9.39
C LEU A 200 3.05 2.11 -8.45
N ALA A 201 4.02 2.64 -7.71
CA ALA A 201 3.84 3.79 -6.81
C ALA A 201 3.13 5.01 -7.44
N PRO A 202 3.33 5.39 -8.72
CA PRO A 202 2.58 6.48 -9.33
C PRO A 202 1.06 6.28 -9.34
N MET A 203 0.59 5.02 -9.40
CA MET A 203 -0.84 4.68 -9.40
C MET A 203 -1.47 4.85 -8.00
N ALA A 204 -0.64 4.90 -6.95
CA ALA A 204 -1.04 5.08 -5.57
C ALA A 204 -0.78 6.52 -5.07
N LYS A 205 -0.81 7.51 -5.98
CA LYS A 205 -0.73 8.91 -5.57
C LYS A 205 -2.06 9.35 -5.00
N PHE A 206 -2.04 9.86 -3.78
CA PHE A 206 -3.17 10.55 -3.21
C PHE A 206 -3.42 11.84 -3.99
N LEU A 207 -4.61 11.96 -4.57
CA LEU A 207 -5.13 13.20 -5.12
C LEU A 207 -6.25 13.65 -4.19
N PRO A 208 -6.10 14.78 -3.49
CA PRO A 208 -7.18 15.35 -2.69
C PRO A 208 -8.43 15.54 -3.57
N TYR A 209 -9.60 15.23 -3.02
CA TYR A 209 -10.86 15.49 -3.73
C TYR A 209 -11.04 17.01 -3.88
N PRO A 210 -11.17 17.56 -5.10
CA PRO A 210 -11.42 18.98 -5.26
C PRO A 210 -12.77 19.33 -4.64
N ALA A 211 -12.84 20.43 -3.89
CA ALA A 211 -14.10 20.94 -3.38
C ALA A 211 -15.08 21.12 -4.56
N PRO A 212 -16.37 20.77 -4.41
CA PRO A 212 -17.37 21.11 -5.40
C PRO A 212 -17.31 22.62 -5.67
N VAL A 213 -17.05 23.01 -6.91
CA VAL A 213 -17.19 24.40 -7.30
C VAL A 213 -18.69 24.61 -7.45
N GLU A 214 -19.33 25.31 -6.52
CA GLU A 214 -20.70 25.78 -6.72
C GLU A 214 -20.70 26.61 -8.01
N THR A 215 -21.27 26.05 -9.07
CA THR A 215 -21.48 26.78 -10.32
C THR A 215 -22.56 27.82 -10.08
N GLU A 216 -22.38 29.04 -10.58
CA GLU A 216 -23.35 30.16 -10.44
C GLU A 216 -24.79 29.78 -10.85
N ASP A 217 -24.98 28.74 -11.66
CA ASP A 217 -26.29 28.18 -12.02
C ASP A 217 -27.07 27.57 -10.84
N GLU A 218 -26.42 27.07 -9.77
CA GLU A 218 -27.12 26.59 -8.56
C GLU A 218 -27.49 27.72 -7.58
N LEU A 219 -26.78 28.85 -7.65
CA LEU A 219 -27.09 30.07 -6.91
C LEU A 219 -28.22 30.90 -7.55
N ARG A 220 -28.65 30.53 -8.77
CA ARG A 220 -29.84 31.09 -9.40
C ARG A 220 -31.07 30.54 -8.69
N SER A 221 -31.44 31.23 -7.61
CA SER A 221 -32.60 30.90 -6.79
C SER A 221 -33.82 30.60 -7.67
N PRO A 222 -34.60 29.53 -7.39
CA PRO A 222 -35.88 29.26 -8.07
C PRO A 222 -36.91 30.39 -7.89
N ALA A 223 -36.59 31.47 -7.17
CA ALA A 223 -37.39 32.68 -7.10
C ALA A 223 -37.46 33.47 -8.43
N GLU A 224 -36.57 33.23 -9.41
CA GLU A 224 -36.69 33.83 -10.76
C GLU A 224 -37.64 33.06 -11.69
N ASP A 225 -38.00 31.82 -11.37
CA ASP A 225 -39.03 31.08 -12.11
C ASP A 225 -40.41 31.58 -11.67
N GLY A 226 -40.85 32.65 -12.35
CA GLY A 226 -42.14 33.29 -12.12
C GLY A 226 -43.32 32.30 -12.17
N PRO A 227 -44.45 32.65 -11.53
CA PRO A 227 -45.59 31.75 -11.38
C PRO A 227 -46.04 31.23 -12.75
N ILE A 228 -46.07 29.90 -12.88
CA ILE A 228 -46.60 29.17 -14.04
C ILE A 228 -48.04 29.66 -14.26
N GLN A 229 -48.26 30.45 -15.33
CA GLN A 229 -49.60 30.87 -15.68
C GLN A 229 -50.40 29.65 -16.16
N PRO A 230 -51.58 29.38 -15.57
CA PRO A 230 -52.45 28.33 -16.07
C PRO A 230 -52.95 28.73 -17.45
N GLY A 231 -52.59 27.94 -18.46
CA GLY A 231 -53.13 28.08 -19.82
C GLY A 231 -54.64 27.89 -19.81
N GLY A 232 -55.34 28.83 -20.44
CA GLY A 232 -56.80 28.81 -20.65
C GLY A 232 -57.24 27.88 -21.78
#